data_AF-A0AB39TRC4-F1
#
_entry.id   AF-A0AB39TRC4-F1
#
_cell.length_a   1.000
_cell.length_b   1.000
_cell.length_c   1.000
_cell.angle_alpha   90.00
_cell.angle_beta   90.00
_cell.angle_gamma   90.00
#
_symmetry.space_group_name_H-M   'P 1'
#
loop_
_entity.id
_entity.type
_entity.pdbx_description
1 polymer ?
#
loop_
_entity_poly.entity_id
_entity_poly.type
_entity_poly.pdbx_seq_one_letter_code
_entity_poly.pdbx_strand_id
1 'polypeptide(L)' 'MSAAHPDDRAGREPGRPRIPLICPRCGHEQRVVPGGPDRAVRVVHVATGREACEPADLARAPDDGT' A
#
# COMPACT_ATOMS: atom_id res chain seq x y z
N MET A 1 26.38 -30.09 -1.26
CA MET A 1 25.59 -29.91 -0.03
C MET A 1 25.17 -28.45 0.02
N SER A 2 23.98 -28.12 -0.50
CA SER A 2 23.51 -26.73 -0.59
C SER A 2 22.57 -26.45 0.57
N ALA A 3 22.99 -25.56 1.47
CA ALA A 3 22.20 -25.14 2.62
C ALA A 3 20.97 -24.36 2.16
N ALA A 4 19.79 -24.82 2.57
CA ALA A 4 18.55 -24.08 2.41
C ALA A 4 18.61 -22.79 3.24
N HIS A 5 18.41 -21.64 2.60
CA HIS A 5 18.32 -20.34 3.28
C HIS A 5 17.07 -20.31 4.19
N PRO A 6 17.20 -20.01 5.50
CA PRO A 6 16.06 -19.85 6.39
C PRO A 6 15.69 -18.36 6.50
N ASP A 7 15.05 -17.80 5.46
CA ASP A 7 14.51 -16.43 5.54
C ASP A 7 13.21 -16.26 4.75
N ASP A 8 12.25 -17.17 4.93
CA ASP A 8 10.91 -17.05 4.29
C ASP A 8 9.76 -17.21 5.31
N ARG A 9 10.03 -17.00 6.61
CA ARG A 9 9.04 -17.20 7.68
C ARG A 9 8.79 -15.99 8.58
N ALA A 10 9.17 -14.78 8.16
CA ALA A 10 8.77 -13.57 8.85
C ALA A 10 7.31 -13.20 8.51
N GLY A 11 6.36 -13.96 9.07
CA GLY A 11 5.12 -13.40 9.61
C GLY A 11 4.02 -12.97 8.64
N ARG A 12 3.59 -13.85 7.71
CA ARG A 12 2.18 -13.83 7.29
C ARG A 12 1.35 -14.58 8.32
N GLU A 13 1.18 -14.02 9.52
CA GLU A 13 0.23 -14.54 10.49
C GLU A 13 -1.19 -14.27 9.98
N PRO A 14 -1.98 -15.29 9.58
CA PRO A 14 -3.36 -15.10 9.20
C PRO A 14 -4.17 -14.90 10.49
N GLY A 15 -4.39 -13.64 10.89
CA GLY A 15 -5.22 -13.34 12.05
C GLY A 15 -4.85 -12.09 12.86
N ARG A 16 -3.67 -11.48 12.65
CA ARG A 16 -3.36 -10.21 13.34
C ARG A 16 -4.21 -9.07 12.73
N PRO A 17 -5.04 -8.35 13.52
CA PRO A 17 -5.79 -7.22 13.02
C PRO A 17 -4.80 -6.17 12.51
N ARG A 18 -4.89 -5.84 11.23
CA ARG A 18 -4.06 -4.81 10.59
C ARG A 18 -4.83 -3.49 10.66
N ILE A 19 -4.17 -2.43 11.12
CA ILE A 19 -4.69 -1.08 10.97
C ILE A 19 -4.82 -0.83 9.46
N PRO A 20 -6.01 -0.41 8.97
CA PRO A 20 -6.18 -0.14 7.54
C PRO A 20 -5.25 1.00 7.13
N LEU A 21 -4.59 0.84 5.98
CA LEU A 21 -3.80 1.91 5.39
C LEU A 21 -4.76 2.86 4.69
N ILE A 22 -4.73 4.13 5.04
CA ILE A 22 -5.63 5.14 4.48
C ILE A 22 -4.81 6.14 3.67
N CYS A 23 -5.24 6.43 2.44
CA CYS A 23 -4.62 7.45 1.61
C CYS A 23 -4.78 8.82 2.30
N PRO A 24 -3.69 9.53 2.61
CA PRO A 24 -3.79 10.82 3.28
C PRO A 24 -4.39 11.93 2.39
N ARG A 25 -4.51 11.69 1.07
CA ARG A 25 -5.04 12.67 0.11
C ARG A 25 -6.54 12.58 -0.10
N CYS A 26 -7.09 11.37 -0.17
CA CYS A 26 -8.50 11.14 -0.48
C CYS A 26 -9.26 10.35 0.58
N GLY A 27 -8.60 9.87 1.64
CA GLY A 27 -9.24 9.08 2.70
C GLY A 27 -9.60 7.65 2.31
N HIS A 28 -9.28 7.20 1.10
CA HIS A 28 -9.58 5.83 0.65
C HIS A 28 -8.59 4.79 1.16
N GLU A 29 -9.09 3.59 1.41
CA GLU A 29 -8.27 2.45 1.82
C GLU A 29 -7.24 2.09 0.74
N GLN A 30 -6.04 1.78 1.21
CA GLN A 30 -4.88 1.38 0.41
C GLN A 30 -4.38 0.01 0.85
N ARG A 31 -3.66 -0.65 -0.06
CA ARG A 31 -2.93 -1.89 0.22
C ARG A 31 -1.53 -1.84 -0.35
N VAL A 32 -0.62 -2.50 0.34
CA VAL A 32 0.72 -2.78 -0.16
C VAL A 32 0.65 -3.95 -1.14
N VAL A 33 1.16 -3.74 -2.34
CA VAL A 33 1.43 -4.79 -3.32
C VAL A 33 2.91 -5.14 -3.21
N PRO A 34 3.26 -6.36 -2.76
CA PRO A 34 4.64 -6.78 -2.69
C PRO A 34 5.33 -6.70 -4.06
N GLY A 35 6.59 -6.30 -4.04
CA GLY A 35 7.46 -6.33 -5.20
C GLY A 35 7.97 -7.74 -5.49
N GLY A 36 8.84 -7.81 -6.50
CA GLY A 36 9.62 -8.99 -6.87
C GLY A 36 11.05 -8.60 -7.26
N PRO A 37 11.87 -9.52 -7.76
CA PRO A 37 13.27 -9.25 -8.10
C PRO A 37 13.43 -8.07 -9.07
N ASP A 38 12.50 -7.91 -10.02
CA ASP A 38 12.50 -6.84 -11.02
C ASP A 38 11.37 -5.82 -10.83
N ARG A 39 10.66 -5.84 -9.69
CA ARG A 39 9.50 -4.97 -9.45
C ARG A 39 9.53 -4.36 -8.06
N ALA A 40 9.44 -3.04 -7.99
CA ALA A 40 9.32 -2.33 -6.72
C ALA A 40 8.00 -2.68 -6.00
N VAL A 41 8.03 -2.58 -4.67
CA VAL A 41 6.83 -2.56 -3.83
C VAL A 41 5.99 -1.33 -4.19
N ARG A 42 4.67 -1.49 -4.24
CA ARG A 42 3.74 -0.39 -4.57
C ARG A 42 2.64 -0.26 -3.52
N VAL A 43 2.08 0.93 -3.37
CA VAL A 43 0.92 1.18 -2.52
C VAL A 43 -0.21 1.69 -3.39
N VAL A 44 -1.30 0.92 -3.47
CA VAL A 44 -2.42 1.22 -4.37
C VAL A 44 -3.72 1.33 -3.59
N HIS A 45 -4.67 2.11 -4.11
CA HIS A 45 -6.03 2.10 -3.60
C HIS A 45 -6.66 0.72 -3.77
N VAL A 46 -7.37 0.26 -2.74
CA VAL A 46 -8.02 -1.06 -2.77
C VAL A 46 -9.11 -1.11 -3.84
N ALA A 47 -9.88 -0.04 -3.99
CA ALA A 47 -10.98 0.04 -4.94
C ALA A 47 -10.52 0.09 -6.41
N THR A 48 -9.46 0.86 -6.72
CA THR A 48 -9.07 1.12 -8.12
C THR A 48 -7.82 0.37 -8.57
N GLY A 49 -7.01 -0.13 -7.64
CA GLY A 49 -5.71 -0.74 -7.93
C GLY A 49 -4.67 0.25 -8.47
N ARG A 50 -4.93 1.56 -8.39
CA ARG A 50 -4.03 2.63 -8.84
C ARG A 50 -3.35 3.31 -7.67
N GLU A 51 -2.13 3.80 -7.90
CA GLU A 51 -1.37 4.61 -6.93
C GLU A 51 -1.90 6.06 -6.88
N ALA A 52 -2.35 6.57 -8.03
CA ALA A 52 -2.97 7.88 -8.13
C ALA A 52 -4.37 7.88 -7.51
N CYS A 53 -4.72 9.00 -6.86
CA CYS A 53 -6.09 9.30 -6.52
C CYS A 53 -6.85 9.67 -7.79
N GLU A 54 -8.13 9.36 -7.85
CA GLU A 54 -8.96 9.90 -8.91
C GLU A 54 -9.13 11.41 -8.68
N PRO A 55 -9.17 12.24 -9.72
CA PRO A 55 -9.28 13.69 -9.59
C PRO A 55 -10.51 14.13 -8.79
N ALA A 56 -11.59 13.36 -8.86
CA ALA A 56 -12.83 13.62 -8.12
C ALA A 56 -12.70 13.38 -6.60
N ASP A 57 -11.76 12.53 -6.19
CA ASP A 57 -11.53 12.14 -4.79
C ASP A 57 -10.46 12.99 -4.10
N LEU A 58 -9.71 13.76 -4.88
CA LEU A 58 -8.85 14.81 -4.33
C LEU A 58 -9.79 15.88 -3.79
N ALA A 59 -10.04 15.85 -2.48
CA ALA A 59 -10.67 16.97 -1.79
C ALA A 59 -9.93 18.23 -2.23
N ARG A 60 -10.67 19.19 -2.81
CA ARG A 60 -10.18 20.52 -3.21
C ARG A 60 -9.19 20.95 -2.14
N ALA A 61 -7.90 20.97 -2.51
CA ALA A 61 -6.85 21.31 -1.57
C ALA A 61 -7.29 22.59 -0.83
N PRO A 62 -7.17 22.67 0.51
CA PRO A 62 -7.26 23.97 1.13
C PRO A 62 -6.24 24.85 0.40
N ASP A 63 -6.72 25.98 -0.12
CA ASP A 63 -5.90 27.02 -0.71
C ASP A 63 -4.79 27.30 0.32
N ASP A 64 -3.55 26.91 0.01
CA ASP A 64 -2.41 27.18 0.88
C ASP A 64 -2.30 28.72 0.93
N GLY A 65 -2.72 29.29 2.05
CA GLY A 65 -3.06 30.70 2.18
C GLY A 65 -1.92 31.64 1.76
N THR A 66 -2.28 32.62 0.92
CA THR A 66 -1.53 33.87 0.70
C THR A 66 -1.33 34.66 1.99
#